data_AF-A0AAD4I265-F1
#
_entry.id   AF-A0AAD4I265-F1
#
_cell.length_a   1.000
_cell.length_b   1.000
_cell.length_c   1.000
_cell.angle_alpha   90.00
_cell.angle_beta   90.00
_cell.angle_gamma   90.00
#
_symmetry.space_group_name_H-M   'P 1'
#
loop_
_entity.id
_entity.type
_entity.pdbx_description
1 polymer ?
#
loop_
_entity_poly.entity_id
_entity_poly.type
_entity_poly.pdbx_seq_one_letter_code
_entity_poly.pdbx_strand_id
1 'polypeptide(L)'
;MAQGGETPAQFAEAYQRFREYPLTVLRTEVFGHAQKSLQTRLNQDGLFHPSHRALYVRDLQETATGFDQGRPLPDVDAMEALLDPEEKDPWWRFIFILSRSSRDPLGCTKDQLAMLLTYHQIMPSFLDLVFTFKARQRPLTCALFRHENYLDENAPSLSLPHLGRSGIQIQHAFNLLTVEPADSPDERNQWPLRHASLYHSLDLKTGRRVYILMKGNGKLAKRIKDATDRNRHLRPDTPRTPEQSFLASLQVHLLMLEWSVESWSEYIDSMEETLRANSVEARVAPVATVTSPISLAQSFHRVSEGGSLAREGEYAVDEGRDQLIDQLTELETRFSFNELQRLSLTGDEIDRSILALEQSRDVVSQLQEQYQTVVASHAFTTLLEGAKCNAEVAGFFRRVRSILHDMGVHRRRLQDLSRTVDNDKHMFESLSQHTSIQTSKAFQLVAQTSSNQMMEWTLKMHDIAIKTKQETLSMHVITIFTLIFLPGTFIATLFSSGVLRWDDDGTLGADWVVRGGGIRLFLSICLPLTAATLSIWGAMYAVARRWARRRGRDLGLPGYADERAVAVGLGAAVQAAGGPESPRQASGGSVNEKAGAGVAVVGV
;
A
#
# COMPACT_ATOMS: atom_id res chain seq x y z
N MET A 1 -60.72 21.37 -21.69
CA MET A 1 -60.76 20.19 -22.58
C MET A 1 -60.37 20.56 -24.02
N ALA A 2 -59.17 21.13 -24.25
CA ALA A 2 -58.69 21.46 -25.60
C ALA A 2 -57.17 21.27 -25.77
N GLN A 3 -56.55 20.33 -25.03
CA GLN A 3 -55.10 20.05 -25.09
C GLN A 3 -54.75 18.64 -25.60
N GLY A 4 -55.74 17.80 -25.93
CA GLY A 4 -55.52 16.38 -26.24
C GLY A 4 -54.80 16.09 -27.57
N GLY A 5 -54.72 17.06 -28.49
CA GLY A 5 -54.10 16.87 -29.81
C GLY A 5 -52.63 17.29 -29.92
N GLU A 6 -52.15 18.16 -29.02
CA GLU A 6 -50.78 18.69 -29.09
C GLU A 6 -49.74 17.72 -28.50
N THR A 7 -50.12 16.95 -27.47
CA THR A 7 -49.20 16.06 -26.75
C THR A 7 -48.65 14.91 -27.60
N PRO A 8 -49.44 14.20 -28.43
CA PRO A 8 -48.90 13.18 -29.34
C PRO A 8 -47.96 13.76 -30.39
N ALA A 9 -48.27 14.94 -30.94
CA ALA A 9 -47.42 15.60 -31.93
C ALA A 9 -46.07 16.05 -31.33
N GLN A 10 -46.10 16.63 -30.12
CA GLN A 10 -44.89 16.97 -29.36
C GLN A 10 -44.04 15.72 -29.05
N PHE A 11 -44.68 14.60 -28.72
CA PHE A 11 -44.00 13.33 -28.50
C PHE A 11 -43.33 12.80 -29.78
N ALA A 12 -44.03 12.82 -30.91
CA ALA A 12 -43.47 12.42 -32.19
C ALA A 12 -42.26 13.29 -32.59
N GLU A 13 -42.34 14.61 -32.41
CA GLU A 13 -41.20 15.52 -32.66
C GLU A 13 -40.02 15.22 -31.73
N ALA A 14 -40.28 15.05 -30.43
CA ALA A 14 -39.27 14.70 -29.45
C ALA A 14 -38.59 13.36 -29.78
N TYR A 15 -39.36 12.36 -30.23
CA TYR A 15 -38.85 11.05 -30.62
C TYR A 15 -37.96 11.12 -31.86
N GLN A 16 -38.31 11.90 -32.89
CA GLN A 16 -37.43 12.14 -34.04
C GLN A 16 -36.09 12.78 -33.64
N ARG A 17 -36.09 13.58 -32.57
CA ARG A 17 -34.90 14.27 -32.04
C ARG A 17 -34.20 13.48 -30.93
N PHE A 18 -34.40 12.16 -30.81
CA PHE A 18 -33.89 11.37 -29.69
C PHE A 18 -32.39 11.53 -29.39
N ARG A 19 -31.57 11.85 -30.40
CA ARG A 19 -30.12 12.10 -30.25
C ARG A 19 -29.81 13.30 -29.33
N GLU A 20 -30.80 14.16 -29.10
CA GLU A 20 -30.72 15.31 -28.20
C GLU A 20 -31.12 15.00 -26.75
N TYR A 21 -31.44 13.75 -26.41
CA TYR A 21 -31.71 13.33 -25.03
C TYR A 21 -30.61 13.83 -24.06
N PRO A 22 -30.94 14.36 -22.87
CA PRO A 22 -32.27 14.44 -22.24
C PRO A 22 -33.12 15.68 -22.59
N LEU A 23 -32.71 16.53 -23.53
CA LEU A 23 -33.48 17.76 -23.86
C LEU A 23 -34.84 17.48 -24.53
N THR A 24 -35.05 16.25 -24.99
CA THR A 24 -36.29 15.75 -25.61
C THR A 24 -37.32 15.23 -24.60
N VAL A 25 -37.01 15.24 -23.31
CA VAL A 25 -37.96 14.81 -22.28
C VAL A 25 -39.01 15.92 -22.10
N LEU A 26 -40.27 15.60 -22.43
CA LEU A 26 -41.38 16.55 -22.43
C LEU A 26 -41.83 16.95 -21.02
N ARG A 27 -41.56 16.09 -20.03
CA ARG A 27 -41.93 16.30 -18.64
C ARG A 27 -40.81 15.86 -17.71
N THR A 28 -40.21 16.81 -17.02
CA THR A 28 -39.18 16.58 -16.00
C THR A 28 -39.13 17.73 -15.00
N GLU A 29 -38.72 17.41 -13.77
CA GLU A 29 -38.46 18.42 -12.72
C GLU A 29 -37.02 18.98 -12.80
N VAL A 30 -36.17 18.39 -13.66
CA VAL A 30 -34.77 18.78 -13.80
C VAL A 30 -34.66 20.08 -14.58
N PHE A 31 -34.00 21.08 -13.99
CA PHE A 31 -33.75 22.37 -14.63
C PHE A 31 -32.93 22.23 -15.94
N GLY A 32 -33.21 23.10 -16.91
CA GLY A 32 -32.57 23.04 -18.23
C GLY A 32 -31.04 23.10 -18.23
N HIS A 33 -30.42 23.81 -17.27
CA HIS A 33 -28.95 23.82 -17.15
C HIS A 33 -28.38 22.45 -16.74
N ALA A 34 -29.08 21.73 -15.86
CA ALA A 34 -28.70 20.40 -15.43
C ALA A 34 -28.88 19.39 -16.57
N GLN A 35 -29.97 19.50 -17.34
CA GLN A 35 -30.17 18.67 -18.54
C GLN A 35 -29.04 18.86 -19.57
N LYS A 36 -28.62 20.10 -19.83
CA LYS A 36 -27.46 20.38 -20.72
C LYS A 36 -26.15 19.79 -20.19
N SER A 37 -25.93 19.85 -18.88
CA SER A 37 -24.77 19.22 -18.23
C SER A 37 -24.79 17.69 -18.41
N LEU A 38 -25.95 17.06 -18.20
CA LEU A 38 -26.16 15.64 -18.41
C LEU A 38 -25.94 15.23 -19.87
N GLN A 39 -26.45 16.01 -20.83
CA GLN A 39 -26.22 15.81 -22.26
C GLN A 39 -24.73 15.86 -22.60
N THR A 40 -24.03 16.86 -22.08
CA THR A 40 -22.57 17.01 -22.28
C THR A 40 -21.81 15.79 -21.76
N ARG A 41 -22.18 15.27 -20.59
CA ARG A 41 -21.58 14.05 -20.01
C ARG A 41 -21.93 12.80 -20.81
N LEU A 42 -23.15 12.69 -21.34
CA LEU A 42 -23.57 11.57 -22.20
C LEU A 42 -22.80 11.51 -23.53
N ASN A 43 -22.32 12.65 -23.99
CA ASN A 43 -21.48 12.76 -25.19
C ASN A 43 -20.00 12.44 -24.95
N GLN A 44 -19.59 12.14 -23.72
CA GLN A 44 -18.20 11.76 -23.43
C GLN A 44 -17.90 10.33 -23.87
N ASP A 45 -16.66 10.12 -24.33
CA ASP A 45 -16.18 8.80 -24.70
C ASP A 45 -16.04 7.87 -23.48
N GLY A 46 -16.12 6.55 -23.74
CA GLY A 46 -15.86 5.51 -22.73
C GLY A 46 -17.07 5.09 -21.89
N LEU A 47 -18.27 5.61 -22.16
CA LEU A 47 -19.53 5.14 -21.56
C LEU A 47 -20.12 3.92 -22.28
N PHE A 48 -19.89 3.84 -23.59
CA PHE A 48 -20.44 2.81 -24.47
C PHE A 48 -19.31 1.96 -25.05
N HIS A 49 -19.49 0.64 -25.05
CA HIS A 49 -18.47 -0.26 -25.56
C HIS A 49 -18.45 -0.21 -27.11
N PRO A 50 -17.27 -0.15 -27.76
CA PRO A 50 -17.20 -0.04 -29.22
C PRO A 50 -17.81 -1.24 -29.96
N SER A 51 -17.49 -2.47 -29.55
CA SER A 51 -17.93 -3.70 -30.23
C SER A 51 -18.93 -4.57 -29.46
N HIS A 52 -18.83 -4.65 -28.12
CA HIS A 52 -19.72 -5.46 -27.30
C HIS A 52 -21.17 -4.94 -27.36
N ARG A 53 -22.10 -5.82 -27.71
CA ARG A 53 -23.55 -5.57 -27.74
C ARG A 53 -24.24 -6.61 -26.86
N ALA A 54 -24.84 -6.15 -25.78
CA ALA A 54 -25.53 -6.97 -24.80
C ALA A 54 -26.76 -6.22 -24.27
N LEU A 55 -27.59 -5.79 -25.22
CA LEU A 55 -28.89 -5.17 -24.99
C LEU A 55 -29.98 -6.12 -25.47
N TYR A 56 -30.94 -6.43 -24.62
CA TYR A 56 -32.08 -7.26 -24.99
C TYR A 56 -33.32 -6.89 -24.18
N VAL A 57 -34.48 -7.19 -24.75
CA VAL A 57 -35.79 -6.86 -24.18
C VAL A 57 -36.61 -8.12 -23.97
N ARG A 58 -37.34 -8.18 -22.87
CA ARG A 58 -38.32 -9.22 -22.57
C ARG A 58 -39.67 -8.58 -22.29
N ASP A 59 -40.62 -8.80 -23.19
CA ASP A 59 -41.95 -8.18 -23.12
C ASP A 59 -43.03 -9.20 -22.72
N LEU A 60 -44.05 -8.71 -22.02
CA LEU A 60 -45.33 -9.37 -21.82
C LEU A 60 -46.41 -8.50 -22.47
N GLN A 61 -47.03 -9.01 -23.53
CA GLN A 61 -48.11 -8.29 -24.22
C GLN A 61 -49.42 -8.39 -23.45
N GLU A 62 -50.31 -7.41 -23.66
CA GLU A 62 -51.61 -7.34 -22.98
C GLU A 62 -52.48 -8.58 -23.23
N THR A 63 -52.34 -9.26 -24.37
CA THR A 63 -53.11 -10.47 -24.70
C THR A 63 -52.30 -11.78 -24.63
N ALA A 64 -50.98 -11.72 -24.36
CA ALA A 64 -50.12 -12.89 -24.42
C ALA A 64 -50.21 -13.80 -23.18
N THR A 65 -50.13 -15.11 -23.36
CA THR A 65 -50.15 -16.09 -22.26
C THR A 65 -48.82 -16.22 -21.52
N GLY A 66 -47.76 -15.58 -22.02
CA GLY A 66 -46.42 -15.66 -21.46
C GLY A 66 -45.52 -14.51 -21.91
N PHE A 67 -44.38 -14.38 -21.25
CA PHE A 67 -43.30 -13.51 -21.70
C PHE A 67 -42.67 -14.05 -22.97
N ASP A 68 -42.17 -13.17 -23.82
CA ASP A 68 -41.32 -13.57 -24.93
C ASP A 68 -39.98 -14.20 -24.46
N GLN A 69 -39.25 -14.83 -25.38
CA GLN A 69 -37.99 -15.51 -25.07
C GLN A 69 -36.81 -14.56 -24.79
N GLY A 70 -37.03 -13.24 -24.86
CA GLY A 70 -35.97 -12.24 -24.87
C GLY A 70 -35.46 -11.98 -26.28
N ARG A 71 -35.63 -10.75 -26.77
CA ARG A 71 -35.21 -10.30 -28.10
C ARG A 71 -33.92 -9.48 -27.99
N PRO A 72 -32.79 -9.91 -28.59
CA PRO A 72 -31.58 -9.10 -28.62
C PRO A 72 -31.73 -7.90 -29.55
N LEU A 73 -31.09 -6.79 -29.18
CA LEU A 73 -31.11 -5.52 -29.94
C LEU A 73 -29.67 -5.15 -30.32
N PRO A 74 -29.14 -5.71 -31.42
CA PRO A 74 -27.74 -5.52 -31.80
C PRO A 74 -27.42 -4.11 -32.31
N ASP A 75 -28.38 -3.44 -32.95
CA ASP A 75 -28.23 -2.16 -33.64
C ASP A 75 -29.42 -1.23 -33.39
N VAL A 76 -29.35 -0.03 -33.99
CA VAL A 76 -30.40 1.00 -33.87
C VAL A 76 -31.65 0.57 -34.64
N ASP A 77 -31.50 -0.05 -35.81
CA ASP A 77 -32.62 -0.49 -36.66
C ASP A 77 -33.50 -1.53 -35.94
N ALA A 78 -32.91 -2.50 -35.24
CA ALA A 78 -33.64 -3.45 -34.41
C ALA A 78 -34.39 -2.78 -33.25
N MET A 79 -33.86 -1.67 -32.73
CA MET A 79 -34.53 -0.88 -31.69
C MET A 79 -35.68 -0.05 -32.28
N GLU A 80 -35.52 0.55 -33.47
CA GLU A 80 -36.59 1.26 -34.17
C GLU A 80 -37.76 0.30 -34.49
N ALA A 81 -37.46 -0.91 -34.95
CA ALA A 81 -38.47 -1.93 -35.21
C ALA A 81 -39.22 -2.42 -33.96
N LEU A 82 -38.65 -2.25 -32.76
CA LEU A 82 -39.28 -2.60 -31.49
C LEU A 82 -40.13 -1.46 -30.91
N LEU A 83 -39.69 -0.21 -31.11
CA LEU A 83 -40.27 0.99 -30.51
C LEU A 83 -41.18 1.68 -31.52
N ASP A 84 -42.37 1.13 -31.72
CA ASP A 84 -43.38 1.74 -32.59
C ASP A 84 -44.19 2.81 -31.81
N PRO A 85 -44.08 4.12 -32.18
CA PRO A 85 -44.83 5.19 -31.51
C PRO A 85 -46.34 5.13 -31.76
N GLU A 86 -46.82 4.27 -32.67
CA GLU A 86 -48.25 4.09 -32.97
C GLU A 86 -48.83 2.83 -32.30
N GLU A 87 -48.00 1.89 -31.86
CA GLU A 87 -48.45 0.67 -31.18
C GLU A 87 -48.55 0.87 -29.66
N LYS A 88 -49.54 0.23 -29.03
CA LYS A 88 -49.65 0.23 -27.57
C LYS A 88 -48.40 -0.39 -26.96
N ASP A 89 -47.91 0.23 -25.88
CA ASP A 89 -46.83 -0.36 -25.10
C ASP A 89 -47.24 -1.73 -24.57
N PRO A 90 -46.29 -2.68 -24.48
CA PRO A 90 -46.54 -3.96 -23.84
C PRO A 90 -46.99 -3.75 -22.40
N TRP A 91 -47.67 -4.75 -21.86
CA TRP A 91 -48.09 -4.72 -20.47
C TRP A 91 -46.87 -4.53 -19.56
N TRP A 92 -45.88 -5.43 -19.67
CA TRP A 92 -44.59 -5.30 -18.97
C TRP A 92 -43.45 -5.33 -19.96
N ARG A 93 -42.47 -4.45 -19.77
CA ARG A 93 -41.21 -4.43 -20.52
C ARG A 93 -40.03 -4.50 -19.58
N PHE A 94 -39.20 -5.53 -19.72
CA PHE A 94 -37.88 -5.60 -19.11
C PHE A 94 -36.82 -5.34 -20.15
N ILE A 95 -36.02 -4.31 -19.94
CA ILE A 95 -34.85 -3.97 -20.75
C ILE A 95 -33.60 -4.32 -19.94
N PHE A 96 -32.72 -5.12 -20.54
CA PHE A 96 -31.48 -5.54 -19.91
C PHE A 96 -30.30 -4.96 -20.69
N ILE A 97 -29.49 -4.13 -20.04
CA ILE A 97 -28.27 -3.56 -20.61
C ILE A 97 -27.08 -4.11 -19.83
N LEU A 98 -26.36 -5.06 -20.42
CA LEU A 98 -25.24 -5.70 -19.75
C LEU A 98 -23.90 -5.10 -20.17
N SER A 99 -22.98 -4.97 -19.22
CA SER A 99 -21.55 -4.74 -19.47
C SER A 99 -20.78 -6.04 -19.19
N ARG A 100 -19.52 -6.12 -19.64
CA ARG A 100 -18.66 -7.31 -19.40
C ARG A 100 -18.34 -7.50 -17.92
N SER A 101 -18.21 -6.39 -17.20
CA SER A 101 -18.02 -6.34 -15.75
C SER A 101 -18.68 -5.08 -15.20
N SER A 102 -18.81 -4.99 -13.88
CA SER A 102 -19.35 -3.79 -13.20
C SER A 102 -18.46 -2.54 -13.40
N ARG A 103 -17.27 -2.70 -13.99
CA ARG A 103 -16.26 -1.66 -14.22
C ARG A 103 -16.01 -1.43 -15.71
N ASP A 104 -16.86 -1.97 -16.59
CA ASP A 104 -16.79 -1.79 -18.03
C ASP A 104 -17.87 -0.83 -18.55
N PRO A 105 -17.66 -0.23 -19.73
CA PRO A 105 -18.69 0.50 -20.46
C PRO A 105 -19.92 -0.38 -20.78
N LEU A 106 -21.08 0.26 -21.00
CA LEU A 106 -22.33 -0.42 -21.33
C LEU A 106 -22.26 -1.12 -22.71
N GLY A 107 -22.88 -2.30 -22.82
CA GLY A 107 -22.99 -3.07 -24.06
C GLY A 107 -24.07 -2.58 -25.01
N CYS A 108 -24.25 -1.27 -25.17
CA CYS A 108 -25.15 -0.68 -26.18
C CYS A 108 -24.47 0.53 -26.83
N THR A 109 -25.05 1.03 -27.91
CA THR A 109 -24.63 2.31 -28.49
C THR A 109 -25.32 3.48 -27.78
N LYS A 110 -24.71 4.67 -27.88
CA LYS A 110 -25.32 5.91 -27.40
C LYS A 110 -26.69 6.14 -28.03
N ASP A 111 -26.80 5.94 -29.35
CA ASP A 111 -28.03 6.18 -30.10
C ASP A 111 -29.15 5.22 -29.65
N GLN A 112 -28.85 3.92 -29.45
CA GLN A 112 -29.81 2.97 -28.89
C GLN A 112 -30.30 3.39 -27.50
N LEU A 113 -29.39 3.82 -26.62
CA LEU A 113 -29.79 4.28 -25.28
C LEU A 113 -30.64 5.55 -25.38
N ALA A 114 -30.19 6.56 -26.11
CA ALA A 114 -30.89 7.84 -26.24
C ALA A 114 -32.29 7.67 -26.85
N MET A 115 -32.45 6.78 -27.83
CA MET A 115 -33.74 6.44 -28.42
C MET A 115 -34.67 5.78 -27.42
N LEU A 116 -34.17 4.79 -26.67
CA LEU A 116 -34.93 4.09 -25.64
C LEU A 116 -35.37 5.01 -24.51
N LEU A 117 -34.46 5.87 -24.02
CA LEU A 117 -34.76 6.83 -22.96
C LEU A 117 -35.75 7.91 -23.42
N THR A 118 -35.65 8.37 -24.68
CA THR A 118 -36.58 9.34 -25.26
C THR A 118 -37.96 8.72 -25.48
N TYR A 119 -38.05 7.51 -26.05
CA TYR A 119 -39.32 6.83 -26.30
C TYR A 119 -40.13 6.62 -25.02
N HIS A 120 -39.47 6.16 -23.96
CA HIS A 120 -40.11 5.92 -22.66
C HIS A 120 -40.20 7.19 -21.78
N GLN A 121 -39.72 8.34 -22.27
CA GLN A 121 -39.73 9.62 -21.54
C GLN A 121 -39.11 9.50 -20.14
N ILE A 122 -37.95 8.85 -20.08
CA ILE A 122 -37.25 8.50 -18.85
C ILE A 122 -36.61 9.73 -18.24
N MET A 123 -36.81 9.91 -16.93
CA MET A 123 -36.26 11.03 -16.16
C MET A 123 -34.76 11.26 -16.45
N PRO A 124 -34.32 12.51 -16.73
CA PRO A 124 -32.92 12.82 -17.03
C PRO A 124 -31.96 12.37 -15.92
N SER A 125 -32.42 12.44 -14.67
CA SER A 125 -31.70 12.02 -13.47
C SER A 125 -31.21 10.55 -13.51
N PHE A 126 -31.82 9.69 -14.34
CA PHE A 126 -31.36 8.32 -14.55
C PHE A 126 -29.94 8.25 -15.11
N LEU A 127 -29.51 9.26 -15.87
CA LEU A 127 -28.17 9.31 -16.45
C LEU A 127 -27.06 9.27 -15.40
N ASP A 128 -27.28 9.76 -14.18
CA ASP A 128 -26.31 9.64 -13.09
C ASP A 128 -25.93 8.17 -12.83
N LEU A 129 -26.88 7.24 -12.96
CA LEU A 129 -26.65 5.81 -12.83
C LEU A 129 -25.98 5.23 -14.07
N VAL A 130 -26.36 5.69 -15.27
CA VAL A 130 -25.69 5.29 -16.53
C VAL A 130 -24.19 5.61 -16.46
N PHE A 131 -23.82 6.78 -15.95
CA PHE A 131 -22.43 7.22 -15.81
C PHE A 131 -21.60 6.41 -14.81
N THR A 132 -22.23 5.51 -14.03
CA THR A 132 -21.50 4.60 -13.16
C THR A 132 -20.78 3.49 -13.95
N PHE A 133 -21.32 3.11 -15.12
CA PHE A 133 -20.78 2.09 -16.01
C PHE A 133 -19.75 2.66 -16.98
N LYS A 134 -18.49 2.62 -16.57
CA LYS A 134 -17.33 3.03 -17.37
C LYS A 134 -16.08 2.34 -16.87
N ALA A 135 -15.03 2.35 -17.69
CA ALA A 135 -13.71 1.86 -17.31
C ALA A 135 -13.24 2.49 -15.99
N ARG A 136 -13.01 1.67 -14.96
CA ARG A 136 -12.54 2.13 -13.64
C ARG A 136 -11.42 1.26 -13.12
N GLN A 137 -10.41 1.87 -12.50
CA GLN A 137 -9.36 1.16 -11.76
C GLN A 137 -9.80 0.71 -10.36
N ARG A 138 -10.69 1.48 -9.72
CA ARG A 138 -11.25 1.15 -8.40
C ARG A 138 -12.75 0.83 -8.50
N PRO A 139 -13.29 -0.05 -7.66
CA PRO A 139 -14.72 -0.30 -7.59
C PRO A 139 -15.53 0.96 -7.30
N LEU A 140 -16.80 0.95 -7.71
CA LEU A 140 -17.76 2.00 -7.36
C LEU A 140 -18.11 1.89 -5.87
N THR A 141 -17.96 2.99 -5.13
CA THR A 141 -18.29 3.06 -3.70
C THR A 141 -19.42 4.04 -3.40
N CYS A 142 -20.16 4.50 -4.42
CA CYS A 142 -21.33 5.34 -4.22
C CYS A 142 -22.60 4.66 -4.75
N ALA A 143 -23.67 4.79 -3.97
CA ALA A 143 -25.01 4.38 -4.35
C ALA A 143 -25.88 5.63 -4.46
N LEU A 144 -26.83 5.60 -5.37
CA LEU A 144 -27.63 6.73 -5.81
C LEU A 144 -29.08 6.29 -5.87
N PHE A 145 -29.96 7.17 -5.42
CA PHE A 145 -31.40 7.07 -5.61
C PHE A 145 -31.88 8.35 -6.30
N ARG A 146 -32.74 8.20 -7.29
CA ARG A 146 -33.37 9.28 -8.06
C ARG A 146 -34.83 8.94 -8.27
N HIS A 147 -35.72 9.92 -8.18
CA HIS A 147 -37.14 9.72 -8.47
C HIS A 147 -37.75 11.01 -9.02
N GLU A 148 -38.78 10.88 -9.85
CA GLU A 148 -39.55 11.99 -10.42
C GLU A 148 -41.01 11.53 -10.59
N ASN A 149 -41.82 11.67 -9.54
CA ASN A 149 -43.21 11.17 -9.53
C ASN A 149 -44.18 12.19 -10.13
N TYR A 150 -45.23 11.70 -10.79
CA TYR A 150 -46.31 12.55 -11.28
C TYR A 150 -47.65 12.01 -10.78
N LEU A 151 -47.89 12.23 -9.48
CA LEU A 151 -49.06 11.72 -8.75
C LEU A 151 -50.02 12.84 -8.32
N ASP A 152 -49.57 14.08 -8.32
CA ASP A 152 -50.38 15.22 -7.88
C ASP A 152 -51.34 15.68 -8.98
N GLU A 153 -52.49 16.23 -8.60
CA GLU A 153 -53.48 16.76 -9.55
C GLU A 153 -52.93 17.90 -10.42
N ASN A 154 -51.98 18.67 -9.88
CA ASN A 154 -51.31 19.77 -10.58
C ASN A 154 -50.03 19.34 -11.29
N ALA A 155 -49.66 18.05 -11.25
CA ALA A 155 -48.47 17.58 -11.93
C ALA A 155 -48.62 17.78 -13.45
N PRO A 156 -47.56 18.16 -14.19
CA PRO A 156 -47.64 18.31 -15.63
C PRO A 156 -48.16 17.02 -16.25
N SER A 157 -49.23 17.09 -17.05
CA SER A 157 -49.83 15.90 -17.62
C SER A 157 -49.15 15.51 -18.93
N LEU A 158 -48.66 14.27 -19.04
CA LEU A 158 -48.20 13.68 -20.29
C LEU A 158 -49.03 12.44 -20.59
N SER A 159 -50.22 12.64 -21.13
CA SER A 159 -51.13 11.54 -21.48
C SER A 159 -50.91 11.15 -22.93
N LEU A 160 -50.59 9.88 -23.17
CA LEU A 160 -50.43 9.29 -24.50
C LEU A 160 -51.34 8.05 -24.60
N PRO A 161 -52.66 8.23 -24.81
CA PRO A 161 -53.62 7.12 -24.77
C PRO A 161 -53.40 6.06 -25.85
N HIS A 162 -52.88 6.43 -27.01
CA HIS A 162 -52.56 5.51 -28.11
C HIS A 162 -51.48 4.50 -27.68
N LEU A 163 -50.47 4.94 -26.91
CA LEU A 163 -49.47 4.07 -26.28
C LEU A 163 -49.96 3.37 -25.02
N GLY A 164 -51.14 3.70 -24.52
CA GLY A 164 -51.65 3.21 -23.24
C GLY A 164 -51.03 3.87 -22.01
N ARG A 165 -50.56 5.11 -22.11
CA ARG A 165 -49.99 5.89 -20.99
C ARG A 165 -50.98 6.95 -20.53
N SER A 166 -51.37 6.92 -19.26
CA SER A 166 -52.27 7.92 -18.66
C SER A 166 -51.55 9.19 -18.23
N GLY A 167 -50.24 9.09 -17.98
CA GLY A 167 -49.41 10.17 -17.46
C GLY A 167 -49.34 10.20 -15.93
N ILE A 168 -50.19 9.46 -15.21
CA ILE A 168 -50.10 9.30 -13.75
C ILE A 168 -49.13 8.16 -13.46
N GLN A 169 -47.88 8.50 -13.18
CA GLN A 169 -46.80 7.52 -13.09
C GLN A 169 -45.89 7.75 -11.89
N ILE A 170 -45.39 6.64 -11.36
CA ILE A 170 -44.25 6.59 -10.46
C ILE A 170 -43.04 6.26 -11.31
N GLN A 171 -41.94 6.97 -11.12
CA GLN A 171 -40.66 6.55 -11.67
C GLN A 171 -39.52 6.85 -10.72
N HIS A 172 -38.59 5.91 -10.65
CA HIS A 172 -37.37 6.05 -9.88
C HIS A 172 -36.29 5.13 -10.42
N ALA A 173 -35.06 5.44 -10.05
CA ALA A 173 -33.90 4.65 -10.37
C ALA A 173 -32.96 4.61 -9.19
N PHE A 174 -32.33 3.46 -9.01
CA PHE A 174 -31.34 3.29 -7.97
C PHE A 174 -30.29 2.26 -8.35
N ASN A 175 -29.11 2.37 -7.75
CA ASN A 175 -28.10 1.32 -7.80
C ASN A 175 -27.82 0.79 -6.39
N LEU A 176 -27.44 -0.48 -6.33
CA LEU A 176 -27.01 -1.13 -5.10
C LEU A 176 -25.63 -1.74 -5.31
N LEU A 177 -24.84 -1.71 -4.25
CA LEU A 177 -23.49 -2.26 -4.19
C LEU A 177 -23.54 -3.55 -3.39
N THR A 178 -22.81 -4.56 -3.85
CA THR A 178 -22.64 -5.81 -3.10
C THR A 178 -21.32 -6.47 -3.48
N VAL A 179 -20.84 -7.36 -2.63
CA VAL A 179 -19.79 -8.30 -2.98
C VAL A 179 -20.42 -9.51 -3.64
N GLU A 180 -19.81 -10.05 -4.70
CA GLU A 180 -20.22 -11.34 -5.26
C GLU A 180 -18.98 -12.24 -5.32
N PRO A 181 -19.14 -13.57 -5.23
CA PRO A 181 -18.06 -14.47 -5.58
C PRO A 181 -17.64 -14.24 -7.04
N ALA A 182 -16.32 -14.29 -7.27
CA ALA A 182 -15.74 -14.19 -8.59
C ALA A 182 -16.39 -15.17 -9.58
N ASP A 183 -16.55 -14.74 -10.84
CA ASP A 183 -17.16 -15.60 -11.85
C ASP A 183 -16.18 -16.67 -12.38
N SER A 184 -14.88 -16.45 -12.17
CA SER A 184 -13.80 -17.37 -12.53
C SER A 184 -12.82 -17.56 -11.36
N PRO A 185 -12.31 -18.79 -11.13
CA PRO A 185 -11.36 -19.06 -10.06
C PRO A 185 -10.03 -18.30 -10.23
N ASP A 186 -9.67 -17.94 -11.46
CA ASP A 186 -8.44 -17.22 -11.80
C ASP A 186 -8.52 -15.70 -11.53
N GLU A 187 -9.66 -15.18 -11.08
CA GLU A 187 -9.81 -13.76 -10.76
C GLU A 187 -8.98 -13.41 -9.51
N ARG A 188 -8.14 -12.36 -9.62
CA ARG A 188 -7.25 -11.94 -8.54
C ARG A 188 -7.99 -11.59 -7.24
N ASN A 189 -9.20 -11.02 -7.37
CA ASN A 189 -10.09 -10.78 -6.24
C ASN A 189 -11.20 -11.83 -6.30
N GLN A 190 -11.30 -12.66 -5.26
CA GLN A 190 -12.34 -13.69 -5.14
C GLN A 190 -13.71 -13.11 -4.73
N TRP A 191 -13.72 -11.88 -4.19
CA TRP A 191 -14.90 -11.15 -3.74
C TRP A 191 -14.96 -9.73 -4.32
N PRO A 192 -15.02 -9.57 -5.65
CA PRO A 192 -15.11 -8.26 -6.27
C PRO A 192 -16.37 -7.51 -5.81
N LEU A 193 -16.21 -6.24 -5.44
CA LEU A 193 -17.34 -5.33 -5.24
C LEU A 193 -18.00 -5.02 -6.59
N ARG A 194 -19.29 -5.33 -6.71
CA ARG A 194 -20.11 -5.18 -7.90
C ARG A 194 -21.26 -4.23 -7.63
N HIS A 195 -21.84 -3.69 -8.71
CA HIS A 195 -23.04 -2.88 -8.62
C HIS A 195 -24.02 -3.25 -9.73
N ALA A 196 -25.29 -2.99 -9.47
CA ALA A 196 -26.36 -3.10 -10.44
C ALA A 196 -27.30 -1.91 -10.28
N SER A 197 -27.79 -1.38 -11.39
CA SER A 197 -28.73 -0.26 -11.43
C SER A 197 -30.07 -0.70 -11.99
N LEU A 198 -31.16 -0.28 -11.36
CA LEU A 198 -32.52 -0.54 -11.81
C LEU A 198 -33.25 0.80 -11.99
N TYR A 199 -33.76 1.06 -13.18
CA TYR A 199 -34.85 2.02 -13.41
C TYR A 199 -36.18 1.27 -13.38
N HIS A 200 -37.20 1.91 -12.82
CA HIS A 200 -38.56 1.42 -12.83
C HIS A 200 -39.53 2.58 -13.07
N SER A 201 -40.46 2.38 -13.98
CA SER A 201 -41.66 3.20 -14.12
C SER A 201 -42.92 2.35 -14.08
N LEU A 202 -43.97 2.88 -13.46
CA LEU A 202 -45.29 2.28 -13.40
C LEU A 202 -46.35 3.35 -13.59
N ASP A 203 -47.22 3.14 -14.58
CA ASP A 203 -48.44 3.93 -14.75
C ASP A 203 -49.55 3.37 -13.85
N LEU A 204 -49.98 4.16 -12.86
CA LEU A 204 -50.91 3.69 -11.82
C LEU A 204 -52.33 3.44 -12.34
N LYS A 205 -52.72 4.06 -13.45
CA LYS A 205 -54.06 3.89 -14.01
C LYS A 205 -54.12 2.70 -14.95
N THR A 206 -53.10 2.52 -15.77
CA THR A 206 -53.07 1.48 -16.82
C THR A 206 -52.36 0.22 -16.38
N GLY A 207 -51.52 0.24 -15.34
CA GLY A 207 -50.74 -0.92 -14.88
C GLY A 207 -49.51 -1.25 -15.75
N ARG A 208 -49.29 -0.50 -16.84
CA ARG A 208 -48.13 -0.65 -17.70
C ARG A 208 -46.86 -0.21 -17.00
N ARG A 209 -45.76 -0.90 -17.28
CA ARG A 209 -44.49 -0.68 -16.60
C ARG A 209 -43.28 -0.96 -17.47
N VAL A 210 -42.19 -0.29 -17.11
CA VAL A 210 -40.89 -0.49 -17.76
C VAL A 210 -39.81 -0.64 -16.69
N TYR A 211 -38.97 -1.64 -16.86
CA TYR A 211 -37.74 -1.81 -16.08
C TYR A 211 -36.52 -1.69 -17.00
N ILE A 212 -35.49 -0.98 -16.54
CA ILE A 212 -34.17 -1.04 -17.16
C ILE A 212 -33.18 -1.53 -16.12
N LEU A 213 -32.65 -2.73 -16.31
CA LEU A 213 -31.61 -3.30 -15.48
C LEU A 213 -30.25 -3.15 -16.17
N MET A 214 -29.32 -2.47 -15.50
CA MET A 214 -27.92 -2.38 -15.91
C MET A 214 -27.05 -3.20 -14.95
N LYS A 215 -26.25 -4.13 -15.46
CA LYS A 215 -25.36 -4.97 -14.64
C LYS A 215 -24.17 -5.50 -15.44
N GLY A 216 -23.05 -5.74 -14.74
CA GLY A 216 -21.84 -6.36 -15.30
C GLY A 216 -21.90 -7.86 -15.58
N ASN A 217 -23.06 -8.53 -15.44
CA ASN A 217 -23.27 -9.93 -15.78
C ASN A 217 -24.78 -10.22 -15.91
N GLY A 218 -25.13 -11.43 -16.37
CA GLY A 218 -26.52 -11.85 -16.55
C GLY A 218 -27.21 -12.45 -15.31
N LYS A 219 -26.58 -12.49 -14.12
CA LYS A 219 -27.12 -13.21 -12.95
C LYS A 219 -28.48 -12.67 -12.51
N LEU A 220 -28.61 -11.34 -12.37
CA LEU A 220 -29.89 -10.72 -11.98
C LEU A 220 -30.96 -10.86 -13.06
N ALA A 221 -30.59 -10.81 -14.34
CA ALA A 221 -31.55 -11.01 -15.42
C ALA A 221 -32.11 -12.45 -15.42
N LYS A 222 -31.26 -13.46 -15.17
CA LYS A 222 -31.69 -14.85 -14.96
C LYS A 222 -32.60 -14.97 -13.74
N ARG A 223 -32.25 -14.33 -12.62
CA ARG A 223 -33.09 -14.32 -11.41
C ARG A 223 -34.47 -13.71 -11.65
N ILE A 224 -34.56 -12.61 -12.40
CA ILE A 224 -35.85 -12.02 -12.79
C ILE A 224 -36.64 -12.97 -13.69
N LYS A 225 -35.99 -13.61 -14.67
CA LYS A 225 -36.62 -14.62 -15.53
C LYS A 225 -37.21 -15.76 -14.70
N ASP A 226 -36.43 -16.35 -13.80
CA ASP A 226 -36.88 -17.43 -12.93
C ASP A 226 -38.02 -16.98 -12.00
N ALA A 227 -37.96 -15.73 -11.51
CA ALA A 227 -39.01 -15.16 -10.68
C ALA A 227 -40.32 -14.94 -11.44
N THR A 228 -40.26 -14.57 -12.73
CA THR A 228 -41.45 -14.49 -13.60
C THR A 228 -42.12 -15.84 -13.82
N ASP A 229 -41.42 -16.95 -13.64
CA ASP A 229 -42.00 -18.29 -13.77
C ASP A 229 -42.55 -18.83 -12.44
N ARG A 230 -41.98 -18.43 -11.30
CA ARG A 230 -42.26 -19.03 -9.99
C ARG A 230 -43.04 -18.15 -9.01
N ASN A 231 -42.82 -16.83 -9.02
CA ASN A 231 -43.42 -15.94 -8.03
C ASN A 231 -44.89 -15.66 -8.38
N ARG A 232 -45.80 -15.92 -7.43
CA ARG A 232 -47.25 -15.76 -7.62
C ARG A 232 -47.69 -14.40 -8.17
N HIS A 233 -46.93 -13.32 -7.95
CA HIS A 233 -47.28 -12.00 -8.46
C HIS A 233 -46.62 -11.65 -9.80
N LEU A 234 -45.53 -12.32 -10.16
CA LEU A 234 -44.76 -12.03 -11.38
C LEU A 234 -45.15 -12.90 -12.58
N ARG A 235 -46.00 -13.90 -12.36
CA ARG A 235 -46.40 -14.84 -13.41
C ARG A 235 -47.34 -14.20 -14.44
N PRO A 236 -47.25 -14.59 -15.72
CA PRO A 236 -48.07 -14.02 -16.79
C PRO A 236 -49.56 -14.41 -16.74
N ASP A 237 -49.90 -15.45 -15.97
CA ASP A 237 -51.28 -15.88 -15.71
C ASP A 237 -52.00 -15.02 -14.67
N THR A 238 -51.30 -14.08 -14.02
CA THR A 238 -51.89 -13.17 -13.06
C THR A 238 -52.89 -12.20 -13.71
N PRO A 239 -53.92 -11.75 -12.97
CA PRO A 239 -54.87 -10.75 -13.47
C PRO A 239 -54.17 -9.48 -13.93
N ARG A 240 -54.55 -8.96 -15.10
CA ARG A 240 -54.01 -7.71 -15.67
C ARG A 240 -54.71 -6.52 -15.04
N THR A 241 -54.39 -6.27 -13.79
CA THR A 241 -54.91 -5.11 -13.06
C THR A 241 -53.77 -4.18 -12.63
N PRO A 242 -54.06 -2.89 -12.39
CA PRO A 242 -53.08 -1.97 -11.83
C PRO A 242 -52.59 -2.38 -10.44
N GLU A 243 -53.45 -2.97 -9.60
CA GLU A 243 -53.09 -3.47 -8.26
C GLU A 243 -52.08 -4.59 -8.36
N GLN A 244 -52.41 -5.62 -9.14
CA GLN A 244 -51.48 -6.71 -9.39
C GLN A 244 -50.17 -6.18 -9.97
N SER A 245 -50.26 -5.09 -10.73
CA SER A 245 -49.09 -4.48 -11.30
C SER A 245 -48.17 -3.80 -10.31
N PHE A 246 -48.75 -3.00 -9.43
CA PHE A 246 -48.06 -2.42 -8.30
C PHE A 246 -47.40 -3.49 -7.42
N LEU A 247 -48.12 -4.58 -7.09
CA LEU A 247 -47.59 -5.68 -6.28
C LEU A 247 -46.42 -6.39 -6.94
N ALA A 248 -46.51 -6.66 -8.24
CA ALA A 248 -45.40 -7.22 -9.01
C ALA A 248 -44.17 -6.30 -9.00
N SER A 249 -44.36 -4.97 -9.05
CA SER A 249 -43.24 -4.03 -8.91
C SER A 249 -42.54 -4.18 -7.56
N LEU A 250 -43.28 -4.31 -6.45
CA LEU A 250 -42.67 -4.55 -5.13
C LEU A 250 -41.82 -5.83 -5.09
N GLN A 251 -42.26 -6.90 -5.77
CA GLN A 251 -41.49 -8.14 -5.85
C GLN A 251 -40.18 -7.97 -6.62
N VAL A 252 -40.18 -7.25 -7.76
CA VAL A 252 -38.94 -6.97 -8.51
C VAL A 252 -37.96 -6.15 -7.68
N HIS A 253 -38.45 -5.17 -6.91
CA HIS A 253 -37.60 -4.42 -5.98
C HIS A 253 -36.99 -5.34 -4.93
N LEU A 254 -37.78 -6.22 -4.30
CA LEU A 254 -37.27 -7.17 -3.31
C LEU A 254 -36.17 -8.08 -3.88
N LEU A 255 -36.29 -8.54 -5.14
CA LEU A 255 -35.22 -9.32 -5.78
C LEU A 255 -33.89 -8.55 -5.84
N MET A 256 -33.94 -7.25 -6.12
CA MET A 256 -32.75 -6.39 -6.12
C MET A 256 -32.21 -6.15 -4.71
N LEU A 257 -33.10 -5.94 -3.73
CA LEU A 257 -32.71 -5.71 -2.33
C LEU A 257 -32.11 -6.96 -1.68
N GLU A 258 -32.62 -8.14 -1.99
CA GLU A 258 -32.06 -9.39 -1.47
C GLU A 258 -30.68 -9.68 -2.07
N TRP A 259 -30.54 -9.45 -3.38
CA TRP A 259 -29.26 -9.58 -4.05
C TRP A 259 -28.18 -8.68 -3.44
N SER A 260 -28.53 -7.50 -2.92
CA SER A 260 -27.54 -6.59 -2.33
C SER A 260 -27.05 -7.00 -0.95
N VAL A 261 -27.72 -7.95 -0.28
CA VAL A 261 -27.34 -8.41 1.07
C VAL A 261 -26.81 -9.86 1.11
N GLU A 262 -27.10 -10.68 0.09
CA GLU A 262 -26.93 -12.15 0.15
C GLU A 262 -25.51 -12.65 0.44
N SER A 263 -24.47 -12.03 -0.13
CA SER A 263 -23.09 -12.54 -0.08
C SER A 263 -22.22 -11.92 1.02
N TRP A 264 -22.75 -10.97 1.81
CA TRP A 264 -21.94 -10.27 2.80
C TRP A 264 -21.47 -11.15 3.95
N SER A 265 -22.25 -12.16 4.35
CA SER A 265 -21.83 -13.06 5.43
C SER A 265 -20.57 -13.84 5.06
N GLU A 266 -20.61 -14.54 3.92
CA GLU A 266 -19.50 -15.36 3.43
C GLU A 266 -18.24 -14.52 3.15
N TYR A 267 -18.42 -13.31 2.62
CA TYR A 267 -17.33 -12.36 2.45
C TYR A 267 -16.68 -11.96 3.78
N ILE A 268 -17.48 -11.56 4.78
CA ILE A 268 -16.95 -11.16 6.09
C ILE A 268 -16.23 -12.34 6.74
N ASP A 269 -16.80 -13.55 6.67
CA ASP A 269 -16.17 -14.76 7.19
C ASP A 269 -14.80 -15.01 6.52
N SER A 270 -14.72 -14.84 5.19
CA SER A 270 -13.46 -14.91 4.44
C SER A 270 -12.44 -13.84 4.85
N MET A 271 -12.89 -12.62 5.15
CA MET A 271 -12.00 -11.55 5.63
C MET A 271 -11.48 -11.85 7.04
N GLU A 272 -12.35 -12.35 7.93
CA GLU A 272 -11.97 -12.78 9.27
C GLU A 272 -10.94 -13.92 9.23
N GLU A 273 -11.13 -14.91 8.36
CA GLU A 273 -10.17 -16.00 8.13
C GLU A 273 -8.81 -15.45 7.67
N THR A 274 -8.82 -14.56 6.68
CA THR A 274 -7.60 -13.92 6.14
C THR A 274 -6.86 -13.15 7.22
N LEU A 275 -7.60 -12.43 8.08
CA LEU A 275 -7.00 -11.69 9.20
C LEU A 275 -6.48 -12.62 10.29
N ARG A 276 -7.20 -13.69 10.64
CA ARG A 276 -6.70 -14.68 11.60
C ARG A 276 -5.39 -15.31 11.10
N ALA A 277 -5.33 -15.72 9.83
CA ALA A 277 -4.13 -16.30 9.25
C ALA A 277 -2.91 -15.36 9.32
N ASN A 278 -3.13 -14.05 9.17
CA ASN A 278 -2.06 -13.03 9.21
C ASN A 278 -1.75 -12.50 10.62
N SER A 279 -2.71 -12.55 11.56
CA SER A 279 -2.63 -11.94 12.90
C SER A 279 -2.10 -12.91 13.98
N VAL A 280 -2.19 -14.23 13.76
CA VAL A 280 -1.76 -15.26 14.72
C VAL A 280 -0.29 -15.10 15.11
N GLU A 281 0.58 -14.67 14.21
CA GLU A 281 2.01 -14.54 14.52
C GLU A 281 2.30 -13.30 15.39
N ALA A 282 1.59 -12.19 15.19
CA ALA A 282 1.74 -10.97 16.00
C ALA A 282 1.08 -11.07 17.38
N ARG A 283 -0.08 -11.73 17.50
CA ARG A 283 -0.81 -11.88 18.77
C ARG A 283 -0.24 -12.97 19.68
N VAL A 284 0.45 -13.96 19.09
CA VAL A 284 1.06 -15.10 19.80
C VAL A 284 2.59 -14.97 19.89
N ALA A 285 3.19 -13.95 19.26
CA ALA A 285 4.60 -13.63 19.45
C ALA A 285 4.90 -13.56 20.95
N PRO A 286 5.79 -14.43 21.48
CA PRO A 286 6.09 -14.40 22.89
C PRO A 286 6.75 -13.05 23.16
N VAL A 287 6.01 -12.16 23.82
CA VAL A 287 6.54 -10.88 24.30
C VAL A 287 7.84 -11.17 25.07
N ALA A 288 7.90 -12.28 25.80
CA ALA A 288 9.09 -12.77 26.47
C ALA A 288 10.31 -13.03 25.55
N THR A 289 10.14 -13.55 24.33
CA THR A 289 11.28 -13.70 23.39
C THR A 289 11.74 -12.36 22.83
N VAL A 290 10.81 -11.42 22.59
CA VAL A 290 11.13 -10.11 22.01
C VAL A 290 11.63 -9.10 23.05
N THR A 291 11.19 -9.22 24.30
CA THR A 291 11.57 -8.36 25.43
C THR A 291 12.59 -8.99 26.35
N SER A 292 13.00 -10.25 26.14
CA SER A 292 14.09 -10.79 26.95
C SER A 292 15.32 -9.93 26.66
N PRO A 293 15.85 -9.22 27.68
CA PRO A 293 17.05 -8.45 27.50
C PRO A 293 18.09 -9.44 27.04
N ILE A 294 18.70 -9.14 25.90
CA ILE A 294 19.80 -9.86 25.26
C ILE A 294 20.79 -10.31 26.35
N SER A 295 20.57 -11.49 26.92
CA SER A 295 21.34 -12.00 28.06
C SER A 295 22.73 -12.43 27.59
N LEU A 296 22.87 -12.66 26.29
CA LEU A 296 24.12 -12.88 25.58
C LEU A 296 25.03 -11.64 25.57
N ALA A 297 24.50 -10.42 25.46
CA ALA A 297 25.31 -9.20 25.53
C ALA A 297 25.99 -9.04 26.90
N GLN A 298 25.31 -9.50 27.96
CA GLN A 298 25.85 -9.53 29.31
C GLN A 298 26.80 -10.71 29.55
N SER A 299 26.67 -11.82 28.82
CA SER A 299 27.61 -12.95 28.95
C SER A 299 28.96 -12.65 28.31
N PHE A 300 29.02 -11.85 27.23
CA PHE A 300 30.29 -11.39 26.65
C PHE A 300 31.13 -10.56 27.63
N HIS A 301 30.49 -9.80 28.52
CA HIS A 301 31.22 -9.07 29.57
C HIS A 301 31.87 -10.01 30.60
N ARG A 302 31.25 -11.14 30.94
CA ARG A 302 31.80 -12.06 31.96
C ARG A 302 32.99 -12.88 31.49
N VAL A 303 33.08 -13.20 30.20
CA VAL A 303 34.20 -13.99 29.66
C VAL A 303 35.48 -13.15 29.58
N SER A 304 35.38 -11.83 29.40
CA SER A 304 36.55 -10.94 29.36
C SER A 304 37.26 -10.77 30.72
N GLU A 305 36.61 -11.03 31.84
CA GLU A 305 37.21 -10.93 33.19
C GLU A 305 37.85 -12.26 33.66
N GLY A 306 37.60 -13.38 32.98
CA GLY A 306 38.15 -14.69 33.30
C GLY A 306 39.45 -14.98 32.56
N GLY A 307 40.58 -14.87 33.25
CA GLY A 307 41.91 -15.07 32.66
C GLY A 307 42.20 -16.49 32.13
N SER A 308 42.97 -16.52 31.03
CA SER A 308 43.92 -17.56 30.63
C SER A 308 43.39 -18.90 30.09
N LEU A 309 42.63 -18.90 28.99
CA LEU A 309 42.60 -19.98 27.97
C LEU A 309 42.40 -19.37 26.57
N ALA A 310 43.47 -18.82 25.98
CA ALA A 310 43.43 -17.86 24.87
C ALA A 310 43.12 -18.41 23.46
N ARG A 311 42.56 -19.63 23.32
CA ARG A 311 42.29 -20.20 21.97
C ARG A 311 40.92 -20.86 21.83
N GLU A 312 40.35 -21.40 22.90
CA GLU A 312 38.95 -21.89 22.89
C GLU A 312 37.94 -20.76 23.15
N GLY A 313 38.32 -19.72 23.90
CA GLY A 313 37.43 -18.59 24.20
C GLY A 313 37.17 -17.64 23.01
N GLU A 314 38.08 -17.56 22.05
CA GLU A 314 37.96 -16.66 20.89
C GLU A 314 36.91 -17.17 19.87
N TYR A 315 36.84 -18.50 19.67
CA TYR A 315 35.80 -19.14 18.85
C TYR A 315 34.41 -19.06 19.50
N ALA A 316 34.31 -19.26 20.82
CA ALA A 316 33.03 -19.20 21.53
C ALA A 316 32.42 -17.79 21.56
N VAL A 317 33.25 -16.75 21.50
CA VAL A 317 32.80 -15.35 21.45
C VAL A 317 32.25 -14.99 20.06
N ASP A 318 32.85 -15.50 18.99
CA ASP A 318 32.40 -15.27 17.62
C ASP A 318 31.09 -16.04 17.33
N GLU A 319 30.98 -17.29 17.79
CA GLU A 319 29.74 -18.09 17.67
C GLU A 319 28.53 -17.44 18.37
N GLY A 320 28.71 -16.89 19.58
CA GLY A 320 27.63 -16.21 20.29
C GLY A 320 27.19 -14.91 19.59
N ARG A 321 28.12 -14.24 18.90
CA ARG A 321 27.85 -12.99 18.17
C ARG A 321 27.02 -13.28 16.92
N ASP A 322 27.38 -14.34 16.18
CA ASP A 322 26.63 -14.78 15.01
C ASP A 322 25.23 -15.25 15.39
N GLN A 323 25.09 -16.02 16.48
CA GLN A 323 23.77 -16.40 17.02
C GLN A 323 22.89 -15.20 17.38
N LEU A 324 23.48 -14.13 17.93
CA LEU A 324 22.74 -12.91 18.26
C LEU A 324 22.27 -12.18 17.00
N ILE A 325 23.13 -12.08 15.98
CA ILE A 325 22.79 -11.45 14.70
C ILE A 325 21.70 -12.25 13.98
N ASP A 326 21.78 -13.58 14.01
CA ASP A 326 20.75 -14.46 13.43
C ASP A 326 19.40 -14.28 14.13
N GLN A 327 19.36 -14.22 15.47
CA GLN A 327 18.13 -13.98 16.22
C GLN A 327 17.50 -12.61 15.92
N LEU A 328 18.32 -11.56 15.79
CA LEU A 328 17.85 -10.21 15.44
C LEU A 328 17.32 -10.17 14.00
N THR A 329 17.98 -10.86 13.08
CA THR A 329 17.55 -10.97 11.68
C THR A 329 16.26 -11.78 11.55
N GLU A 330 16.10 -12.84 12.34
CA GLU A 330 14.86 -13.62 12.43
C GLU A 330 13.69 -12.76 12.98
N LEU A 331 13.95 -11.91 13.97
CA LEU A 331 12.95 -10.96 14.49
C LEU A 331 12.58 -9.89 13.47
N GLU A 332 13.55 -9.33 12.74
CA GLU A 332 13.31 -8.32 11.70
C GLU A 332 12.54 -8.90 10.50
N THR A 333 12.80 -10.16 10.13
CA THR A 333 12.05 -10.86 9.08
C THR A 333 10.64 -11.24 9.51
N ARG A 334 10.43 -11.60 10.79
CA ARG A 334 9.09 -11.81 11.36
C ARG A 334 8.28 -10.52 11.41
N PHE A 335 8.86 -9.40 11.82
CA PHE A 335 8.16 -8.11 11.87
C PHE A 335 8.42 -7.25 10.63
N SER A 336 8.16 -7.83 9.47
CA SER A 336 8.49 -7.19 8.20
C SER A 336 7.51 -6.08 7.79
N PHE A 337 8.01 -5.10 7.05
CA PHE A 337 7.18 -4.05 6.45
C PHE A 337 6.09 -4.61 5.51
N ASN A 338 6.32 -5.77 4.89
CA ASN A 338 5.38 -6.41 3.98
C ASN A 338 4.09 -6.85 4.71
N GLU A 339 4.20 -7.33 5.95
CA GLU A 339 3.04 -7.70 6.75
C GLU A 339 2.21 -6.47 7.14
N LEU A 340 2.88 -5.39 7.54
CA LEU A 340 2.22 -4.12 7.82
C LEU A 340 1.50 -3.56 6.57
N GLN A 341 2.13 -3.68 5.40
CA GLN A 341 1.50 -3.31 4.13
C GLN A 341 0.26 -4.17 3.84
N ARG A 342 0.32 -5.48 4.07
CA ARG A 342 -0.83 -6.39 3.89
C ARG A 342 -1.99 -6.07 4.84
N LEU A 343 -1.68 -5.82 6.12
CA LEU A 343 -2.68 -5.39 7.12
C LEU A 343 -3.33 -4.07 6.69
N SER A 344 -2.53 -3.09 6.25
CA SER A 344 -3.05 -1.80 5.76
C SER A 344 -3.95 -1.97 4.52
N LEU A 345 -3.57 -2.82 3.57
CA LEU A 345 -4.41 -3.11 2.39
C LEU A 345 -5.73 -3.79 2.77
N THR A 346 -5.70 -4.66 3.78
CA THR A 346 -6.89 -5.33 4.30
C THR A 346 -7.79 -4.32 5.01
N GLY A 347 -7.24 -3.42 5.83
CA GLY A 347 -7.98 -2.30 6.44
C GLY A 347 -8.66 -1.42 5.40
N ASP A 348 -7.93 -0.99 4.37
CA ASP A 348 -8.47 -0.20 3.26
C ASP A 348 -9.61 -0.92 2.51
N GLU A 349 -9.58 -2.26 2.44
CA GLU A 349 -10.64 -3.07 1.84
C GLU A 349 -11.88 -3.17 2.74
N ILE A 350 -11.70 -3.32 4.05
CA ILE A 350 -12.79 -3.30 5.03
C ILE A 350 -13.51 -1.95 4.99
N ASP A 351 -12.76 -0.84 5.03
CA ASP A 351 -13.36 0.50 5.06
C ASP A 351 -14.14 0.81 3.77
N ARG A 352 -13.62 0.37 2.61
CA ARG A 352 -14.37 0.43 1.33
C ARG A 352 -15.65 -0.38 1.38
N SER A 353 -15.62 -1.55 2.03
CA SER A 353 -16.77 -2.43 2.19
C SER A 353 -17.84 -1.83 3.11
N ILE A 354 -17.42 -1.23 4.22
CA ILE A 354 -18.29 -0.47 5.14
C ILE A 354 -18.99 0.65 4.37
N LEU A 355 -18.22 1.45 3.63
CA LEU A 355 -18.78 2.56 2.85
C LEU A 355 -19.79 2.06 1.81
N ALA A 356 -19.47 1.00 1.07
CA ALA A 356 -20.38 0.46 0.04
C ALA A 356 -21.70 -0.05 0.63
N LEU A 357 -21.65 -0.67 1.81
CA LEU A 357 -22.81 -1.17 2.53
C LEU A 357 -23.66 -0.03 3.11
N GLU A 358 -23.03 1.01 3.67
CA GLU A 358 -23.71 2.22 4.16
C GLU A 358 -24.46 2.93 3.02
N GLN A 359 -23.79 3.13 1.89
CA GLN A 359 -24.40 3.75 0.72
C GLN A 359 -25.61 2.96 0.21
N SER A 360 -25.49 1.63 0.13
CA SER A 360 -26.61 0.77 -0.29
C SER A 360 -27.77 0.84 0.71
N ARG A 361 -27.48 0.84 2.01
CA ARG A 361 -28.49 0.96 3.08
C ARG A 361 -29.26 2.28 2.98
N ASP A 362 -28.59 3.38 2.68
CA ASP A 362 -29.22 4.69 2.50
C ASP A 362 -30.18 4.68 1.29
N VAL A 363 -29.79 4.04 0.20
CA VAL A 363 -30.65 3.85 -0.98
C VAL A 363 -31.88 2.99 -0.66
N VAL A 364 -31.72 1.89 0.08
CA VAL A 364 -32.85 1.05 0.50
C VAL A 364 -33.81 1.83 1.41
N SER A 365 -33.28 2.71 2.27
CA SER A 365 -34.08 3.58 3.14
C SER A 365 -34.87 4.62 2.32
N GLN A 366 -34.24 5.24 1.32
CA GLN A 366 -34.91 6.17 0.39
C GLN A 366 -35.99 5.47 -0.45
N LEU A 367 -35.74 4.23 -0.91
CA LEU A 367 -36.75 3.45 -1.61
C LEU A 367 -37.96 3.13 -0.71
N GLN A 368 -37.71 2.83 0.57
CA GLN A 368 -38.77 2.63 1.54
C GLN A 368 -39.62 3.89 1.71
N GLU A 369 -38.98 5.04 1.94
CA GLU A 369 -39.64 6.34 2.09
C GLU A 369 -40.45 6.70 0.85
N GLN A 370 -39.88 6.50 -0.34
CA GLN A 370 -40.55 6.74 -1.61
C GLN A 370 -41.87 5.95 -1.71
N TYR A 371 -41.84 4.65 -1.42
CA TYR A 371 -43.05 3.84 -1.49
C TYR A 371 -44.06 4.15 -0.36
N GLN A 372 -43.60 4.64 0.80
CA GLN A 372 -44.50 5.16 1.83
C GLN A 372 -45.24 6.40 1.33
N THR A 373 -44.54 7.34 0.69
CA THR A 373 -45.14 8.53 0.07
C THR A 373 -46.10 8.17 -1.06
N VAL A 374 -45.73 7.22 -1.92
CA VAL A 374 -46.61 6.72 -2.99
C VAL A 374 -47.91 6.16 -2.43
N VAL A 375 -47.84 5.29 -1.42
CA VAL A 375 -49.03 4.66 -0.83
C VAL A 375 -49.92 5.67 -0.11
N ALA A 376 -49.34 6.74 0.43
CA ALA A 376 -50.06 7.84 1.05
C ALA A 376 -50.64 8.86 0.03
N SER A 377 -50.24 8.81 -1.24
CA SER A 377 -50.65 9.78 -2.26
C SER A 377 -52.14 9.67 -2.62
N HIS A 378 -52.74 10.81 -2.99
CA HIS A 378 -54.14 10.84 -3.41
C HIS A 378 -54.39 9.95 -4.64
N ALA A 379 -53.50 10.01 -5.65
CA ALA A 379 -53.60 9.17 -6.84
C ALA A 379 -53.63 7.68 -6.51
N PHE A 380 -52.81 7.21 -5.56
CA PHE A 380 -52.83 5.81 -5.15
C PHE A 380 -54.16 5.43 -4.51
N THR A 381 -54.66 6.23 -3.56
CA THR A 381 -55.92 5.95 -2.86
C THR A 381 -57.16 6.01 -3.75
N THR A 382 -57.11 6.79 -4.82
CA THR A 382 -58.23 6.97 -5.75
C THR A 382 -58.22 5.95 -6.89
N LEU A 383 -57.04 5.58 -7.40
CA LEU A 383 -56.91 4.69 -8.56
C LEU A 383 -56.80 3.21 -8.20
N LEU A 384 -56.29 2.88 -7.01
CA LEU A 384 -56.10 1.49 -6.59
C LEU A 384 -56.95 1.17 -5.37
N GLU A 385 -57.51 -0.04 -5.36
CA GLU A 385 -58.21 -0.55 -4.19
C GLU A 385 -57.22 -0.92 -3.07
N GLY A 386 -57.00 0.01 -2.13
CA GLY A 386 -56.05 -0.18 -1.03
C GLY A 386 -56.24 -1.49 -0.25
N ALA A 387 -57.49 -1.94 -0.07
CA ALA A 387 -57.81 -3.21 0.60
C ALA A 387 -57.15 -4.44 -0.05
N LYS A 388 -56.99 -4.45 -1.39
CA LYS A 388 -56.32 -5.54 -2.13
C LYS A 388 -54.80 -5.52 -1.98
N CYS A 389 -54.21 -4.34 -1.76
CA CYS A 389 -52.75 -4.18 -1.72
C CYS A 389 -52.16 -4.19 -0.29
N ASN A 390 -52.94 -3.82 0.73
CA ASN A 390 -52.45 -3.55 2.08
C ASN A 390 -51.62 -4.68 2.71
N ALA A 391 -52.06 -5.94 2.59
CA ALA A 391 -51.35 -7.07 3.18
C ALA A 391 -49.95 -7.28 2.56
N GLU A 392 -49.87 -7.20 1.23
CA GLU A 392 -48.62 -7.37 0.49
C GLU A 392 -47.68 -6.17 0.66
N VAL A 393 -48.22 -4.95 0.71
CA VAL A 393 -47.45 -3.73 1.02
C VAL A 393 -46.85 -3.81 2.42
N ALA A 394 -47.62 -4.24 3.42
CA ALA A 394 -47.10 -4.46 4.77
C ALA A 394 -46.02 -5.57 4.80
N GLY A 395 -46.20 -6.63 4.00
CA GLY A 395 -45.20 -7.68 3.80
C GLY A 395 -43.91 -7.17 3.18
N PHE A 396 -44.01 -6.33 2.14
CA PHE A 396 -42.89 -5.65 1.50
C PHE A 396 -42.10 -4.83 2.51
N PHE A 397 -42.74 -3.91 3.25
CA PHE A 397 -42.05 -3.09 4.25
C PHE A 397 -41.46 -3.88 5.41
N ARG A 398 -42.03 -5.04 5.76
CA ARG A 398 -41.43 -5.94 6.74
C ARG A 398 -40.13 -6.55 6.22
N ARG A 399 -40.11 -7.01 4.96
CA ARG A 399 -38.90 -7.57 4.32
C ARG A 399 -37.82 -6.51 4.12
N VAL A 400 -38.19 -5.31 3.67
CA VAL A 400 -37.24 -4.18 3.54
C VAL A 400 -36.58 -3.86 4.88
N ARG A 401 -37.36 -3.79 5.98
CA ARG A 401 -36.81 -3.56 7.32
C ARG A 401 -35.88 -4.68 7.78
N SER A 402 -36.16 -5.93 7.43
CA SER A 402 -35.25 -7.06 7.68
C SER A 402 -33.93 -6.86 6.96
N ILE A 403 -33.97 -6.54 5.66
CA ILE A 403 -32.76 -6.31 4.85
C ILE A 403 -31.93 -5.14 5.41
N LEU A 404 -32.58 -4.03 5.79
CA LEU A 404 -31.92 -2.91 6.45
C LEU A 404 -31.28 -3.30 7.78
N HIS A 405 -31.91 -4.19 8.54
CA HIS A 405 -31.36 -4.72 9.78
C HIS A 405 -30.12 -5.57 9.51
N ASP A 406 -30.18 -6.48 8.54
CA ASP A 406 -29.09 -7.38 8.14
C ASP A 406 -27.88 -6.58 7.65
N MET A 407 -28.10 -5.59 6.78
CA MET A 407 -27.05 -4.62 6.39
C MET A 407 -26.44 -3.92 7.62
N GLY A 408 -27.25 -3.56 8.61
CA GLY A 408 -26.79 -2.97 9.86
C GLY A 408 -25.96 -3.94 10.73
N VAL A 409 -26.23 -5.24 10.68
CA VAL A 409 -25.43 -6.29 11.33
C VAL A 409 -24.09 -6.45 10.61
N HIS A 410 -24.09 -6.63 9.29
CA HIS A 410 -22.87 -6.78 8.49
C HIS A 410 -21.93 -5.57 8.63
N ARG A 411 -22.48 -4.34 8.65
CA ARG A 411 -21.72 -3.11 8.90
C ARG A 411 -21.02 -3.13 10.25
N ARG A 412 -21.70 -3.57 11.31
CA ARG A 412 -21.12 -3.67 12.66
C ARG A 412 -20.00 -4.70 12.72
N ARG A 413 -20.18 -5.86 12.06
CA ARG A 413 -19.13 -6.89 11.95
C ARG A 413 -17.88 -6.34 11.25
N LEU A 414 -18.05 -5.66 10.12
CA LEU A 414 -16.94 -5.01 9.41
C LEU A 414 -16.27 -3.91 10.25
N GLN A 415 -17.03 -3.12 11.02
CA GLN A 415 -16.46 -2.12 11.93
C GLN A 415 -15.63 -2.74 13.05
N ASP A 416 -16.05 -3.88 13.59
CA ASP A 416 -15.29 -4.64 14.58
C ASP A 416 -13.99 -5.19 13.98
N LEU A 417 -14.08 -5.68 12.75
CA LEU A 417 -12.91 -6.16 12.00
C LEU A 417 -11.92 -5.03 11.69
N SER A 418 -12.40 -3.87 11.26
CA SER A 418 -11.59 -2.66 11.02
C SER A 418 -10.83 -2.26 12.29
N ARG A 419 -11.51 -2.19 13.44
CA ARG A 419 -10.86 -1.93 14.74
C ARG A 419 -9.81 -2.97 15.11
N THR A 420 -10.07 -4.24 14.79
CA THR A 420 -9.10 -5.32 15.04
C THR A 420 -7.85 -5.12 14.19
N VAL A 421 -8.00 -4.78 12.91
CA VAL A 421 -6.88 -4.48 12.01
C VAL A 421 -6.09 -3.26 12.49
N ASP A 422 -6.75 -2.19 12.92
CA ASP A 422 -6.08 -1.01 13.45
C ASP A 422 -5.27 -1.32 14.71
N ASN A 423 -5.83 -2.11 15.62
CA ASN A 423 -5.13 -2.56 16.82
C ASN A 423 -3.92 -3.44 16.45
N ASP A 424 -4.09 -4.39 15.53
CA ASP A 424 -3.02 -5.27 15.07
C ASP A 424 -1.89 -4.46 14.38
N LYS A 425 -2.25 -3.47 13.56
CA LYS A 425 -1.29 -2.54 12.94
C LYS A 425 -0.51 -1.76 13.99
N HIS A 426 -1.18 -1.18 14.99
CA HIS A 426 -0.51 -0.47 16.07
C HIS A 426 0.40 -1.37 16.91
N MET A 427 -0.01 -2.61 17.20
CA MET A 427 0.85 -3.59 17.86
C MET A 427 2.09 -3.89 17.02
N PHE A 428 1.92 -4.08 15.70
CA PHE A 428 3.01 -4.37 14.79
C PHE A 428 4.00 -3.21 14.66
N GLU A 429 3.50 -1.97 14.57
CA GLU A 429 4.32 -0.75 14.57
C GLU A 429 5.16 -0.64 15.85
N SER A 430 4.53 -0.85 17.01
CA SER A 430 5.20 -0.82 18.31
C SER A 430 6.27 -1.90 18.42
N LEU A 431 5.96 -3.12 17.97
CA LEU A 431 6.87 -4.25 18.02
C LEU A 431 8.05 -4.10 17.07
N SER A 432 7.80 -3.61 15.86
CA SER A 432 8.84 -3.26 14.87
C SER A 432 9.75 -2.13 15.36
N GLN A 433 9.20 -1.11 16.01
CA GLN A 433 10.00 -0.06 16.66
C GLN A 433 10.87 -0.63 17.78
N HIS A 434 10.30 -1.51 18.61
CA HIS A 434 11.03 -2.15 19.69
C HIS A 434 12.19 -3.00 19.15
N THR A 435 11.96 -3.86 18.15
CA THR A 435 13.02 -4.68 17.54
C THR A 435 14.09 -3.83 16.88
N SER A 436 13.73 -2.74 16.20
CA SER A 436 14.69 -1.78 15.63
C SER A 436 15.59 -1.15 16.70
N ILE A 437 15.01 -0.74 17.83
CA ILE A 437 15.76 -0.18 18.96
C ILE A 437 16.69 -1.23 19.58
N GLN A 438 16.25 -2.47 19.78
CA GLN A 438 17.10 -3.53 20.33
C GLN A 438 18.24 -3.90 19.38
N THR A 439 17.95 -3.98 18.09
CA THR A 439 18.94 -4.23 17.04
C THR A 439 20.00 -3.12 17.01
N SER A 440 19.59 -1.86 17.08
CA SER A 440 20.52 -0.73 17.19
C SER A 440 21.38 -0.80 18.46
N LYS A 441 20.81 -1.21 19.61
CA LYS A 441 21.58 -1.39 20.86
C LYS A 441 22.59 -2.52 20.74
N ALA A 442 22.19 -3.65 20.16
CA ALA A 442 23.08 -4.79 19.93
C ALA A 442 24.25 -4.41 19.02
N PHE A 443 23.98 -3.73 17.90
CA PHE A 443 25.04 -3.24 17.01
C PHE A 443 25.97 -2.23 17.68
N GLN A 444 25.45 -1.33 18.51
CA GLN A 444 26.28 -0.41 19.30
C GLN A 444 27.21 -1.15 20.26
N LEU A 445 26.70 -2.14 21.00
CA LEU A 445 27.50 -2.94 21.93
C LEU A 445 28.58 -3.74 21.19
N VAL A 446 28.22 -4.40 20.10
CA VAL A 446 29.17 -5.15 19.27
C VAL A 446 30.24 -4.23 18.69
N ALA A 447 29.87 -3.05 18.19
CA ALA A 447 30.83 -2.05 17.69
C ALA A 447 31.75 -1.52 18.79
N GLN A 448 31.23 -1.29 20.00
CA GLN A 448 32.02 -0.86 21.14
C GLN A 448 33.04 -1.93 21.57
N THR A 449 32.60 -3.18 21.67
CA THR A 449 33.49 -4.31 22.01
C THR A 449 34.58 -4.50 20.96
N SER A 450 34.21 -4.47 19.67
CA SER A 450 35.18 -4.57 18.57
C SER A 450 36.17 -3.39 18.56
N SER A 451 35.71 -2.18 18.86
CA SER A 451 36.58 -0.99 18.98
C SER A 451 37.58 -1.13 20.13
N ASN A 452 37.13 -1.62 21.30
CA ASN A 452 38.01 -1.87 22.45
C ASN A 452 39.07 -2.93 22.13
N GLN A 453 38.67 -4.03 21.47
CA GLN A 453 39.61 -5.06 21.01
C GLN A 453 40.62 -4.50 20.00
N MET A 454 40.16 -3.73 19.01
CA MET A 454 41.02 -3.08 18.03
C MET A 454 42.04 -2.16 18.69
N MET A 455 41.63 -1.40 19.72
CA MET A 455 42.52 -0.56 20.51
C MET A 455 43.60 -1.40 21.21
N GLU A 456 43.23 -2.51 21.85
CA GLU A 456 44.20 -3.41 22.49
C GLU A 456 45.19 -4.02 21.49
N TRP A 457 44.71 -4.52 20.35
CA TRP A 457 45.55 -5.02 19.27
C TRP A 457 46.50 -3.94 18.73
N THR A 458 46.01 -2.70 18.57
CA THR A 458 46.82 -1.57 18.11
C THR A 458 47.92 -1.23 19.12
N LEU A 459 47.63 -1.27 20.42
CA LEU A 459 48.63 -1.05 21.48
C LEU A 459 49.69 -2.16 21.53
N LYS A 460 49.28 -3.43 21.45
CA LYS A 460 50.23 -4.57 21.39
C LYS A 460 51.11 -4.51 20.14
N MET A 461 50.53 -4.17 18.99
CA MET A 461 51.26 -4.00 17.75
C MET A 461 52.27 -2.84 17.83
N HIS A 462 51.89 -1.75 18.49
CA HIS A 462 52.80 -0.63 18.73
C HIS A 462 54.01 -1.06 19.59
N ASP A 463 53.78 -1.81 20.68
CA ASP A 463 54.86 -2.34 21.52
C ASP A 463 55.77 -3.33 20.77
N ILE A 464 55.18 -4.23 19.97
CA ILE A 464 55.95 -5.14 19.10
C ILE A 464 56.81 -4.34 18.12
N ALA A 465 56.25 -3.32 17.46
CA ALA A 465 57.00 -2.48 16.53
C ALA A 465 58.19 -1.75 17.20
N ILE A 466 58.03 -1.30 18.45
CA ILE A 466 59.13 -0.70 19.23
C ILE A 466 60.21 -1.75 19.52
N LYS A 467 59.84 -2.96 19.95
CA LYS A 467 60.79 -4.05 20.22
C LYS A 467 61.53 -4.49 18.96
N THR A 468 60.82 -4.65 17.84
CA THR A 468 61.42 -4.97 16.53
C THR A 468 62.39 -3.86 16.08
N LYS A 469 62.09 -2.59 16.35
CA LYS A 469 63.01 -1.47 16.08
C LYS A 469 64.31 -1.63 16.89
N GLN A 470 64.24 -2.01 18.16
CA GLN A 470 65.43 -2.24 18.99
C GLN A 470 66.24 -3.45 18.53
N GLU A 471 65.59 -4.56 18.19
CA GLU A 471 66.27 -5.75 17.64
C GLU A 471 67.01 -5.42 16.32
N THR A 472 66.40 -4.59 15.47
CA THR A 472 67.04 -4.13 14.23
C THR A 472 68.27 -3.25 14.51
N LEU A 473 68.24 -2.42 15.57
CA LEU A 473 69.40 -1.62 15.97
C LEU A 473 70.56 -2.49 16.46
N SER A 474 70.29 -3.53 17.25
CA SER A 474 71.31 -4.50 17.68
C SER A 474 71.96 -5.23 16.51
N MET A 475 71.17 -5.60 15.49
CA MET A 475 71.69 -6.20 14.25
C MET A 475 72.65 -5.26 13.51
N HIS A 476 72.34 -3.96 13.45
CA HIS A 476 73.24 -2.96 12.86
C HIS A 476 74.54 -2.79 13.67
N VAL A 477 74.49 -2.86 15.00
CA VAL A 477 75.70 -2.75 15.84
C VAL A 477 76.65 -3.92 15.61
N ILE A 478 76.14 -5.16 15.58
CA ILE A 478 76.96 -6.36 15.34
C ILE A 478 77.63 -6.31 13.96
N THR A 479 76.88 -5.90 12.93
CA THR A 479 77.41 -5.80 11.56
C THR A 479 78.49 -4.72 11.41
N ILE A 480 78.41 -3.61 12.14
CA ILE A 480 79.48 -2.60 12.16
C ILE A 480 80.75 -3.18 12.80
N PHE A 481 80.63 -3.87 13.94
CA PHE A 481 81.78 -4.48 14.61
C PHE A 481 82.47 -5.52 13.72
N THR A 482 81.72 -6.39 13.04
CA THR A 482 82.32 -7.37 12.12
C THR A 482 83.02 -6.70 10.94
N LEU A 483 82.49 -5.62 10.38
CA LEU A 483 83.11 -4.86 9.28
C LEU A 483 84.44 -4.19 9.66
N ILE A 484 84.63 -3.84 10.94
CA ILE A 484 85.88 -3.27 11.45
C ILE A 484 86.95 -4.34 11.66
N PHE A 485 86.57 -5.50 12.18
CA PHE A 485 87.53 -6.57 12.50
C PHE A 485 87.88 -7.46 11.31
N LEU A 486 86.99 -7.66 10.35
CA LEU A 486 87.21 -8.54 9.20
C LEU A 486 88.50 -8.21 8.40
N PRO A 487 88.78 -6.93 8.04
CA PRO A 487 89.98 -6.58 7.28
C PRO A 487 91.26 -6.79 8.10
N GLY A 488 91.22 -6.41 9.39
CA GLY A 488 92.36 -6.58 10.29
C GLY A 488 92.71 -8.05 10.52
N THR A 489 91.69 -8.90 10.65
CA THR A 489 91.88 -10.34 10.83
C THR A 489 92.44 -10.99 9.56
N PHE A 490 91.93 -10.61 8.39
CA PHE A 490 92.43 -11.10 7.10
C PHE A 490 93.89 -10.69 6.83
N ILE A 491 94.26 -9.45 7.15
CA ILE A 491 95.65 -9.00 7.01
C ILE A 491 96.55 -9.68 8.05
N ALA A 492 96.08 -9.90 9.27
CA ALA A 492 96.85 -10.63 10.29
C ALA A 492 97.14 -12.09 9.87
N THR A 493 96.16 -12.77 9.27
CA THR A 493 96.36 -14.12 8.74
C THR A 493 97.26 -14.12 7.50
N LEU A 494 97.16 -13.10 6.64
CA LEU A 494 98.06 -12.94 5.48
C LEU A 494 99.53 -12.76 5.90
N PHE A 495 99.80 -12.01 6.96
CA PHE A 495 101.16 -11.85 7.50
C PHE A 495 101.65 -13.11 8.23
N SER A 496 100.75 -13.92 8.78
CA SER A 496 101.06 -15.20 9.43
C SER A 496 101.39 -16.33 8.44
N SER A 497 100.90 -16.25 7.20
CA SER A 497 101.07 -17.32 6.18
C SER A 497 102.49 -17.47 5.62
N GLY A 498 103.45 -16.62 6.04
CA GLY A 498 104.85 -16.71 5.63
C GLY A 498 105.14 -16.15 4.23
N VAL A 499 104.20 -15.40 3.62
CA VAL A 499 104.34 -14.79 2.28
C VAL A 499 105.41 -13.68 2.21
N LEU A 500 105.78 -13.08 3.34
CA LEU A 500 106.85 -12.09 3.45
C LEU A 500 108.09 -12.75 4.07
N ARG A 501 109.18 -12.88 3.31
CA ARG A 501 110.50 -13.30 3.84
C ARG A 501 111.32 -12.06 4.18
N TRP A 502 111.80 -11.97 5.40
CA TRP A 502 112.73 -10.94 5.86
C TRP A 502 114.13 -11.55 5.93
N ASP A 503 115.13 -10.89 5.34
CA ASP A 503 116.52 -11.39 5.27
C ASP A 503 117.17 -11.50 6.67
N ASP A 504 117.94 -12.58 6.84
CA ASP A 504 118.65 -12.96 8.05
C ASP A 504 120.13 -12.55 7.96
N ASP A 505 120.62 -11.81 8.97
CA ASP A 505 122.03 -11.83 9.35
C ASP A 505 122.14 -11.91 10.87
N GLY A 506 122.89 -12.90 11.34
CA GLY A 506 122.68 -13.60 12.61
C GLY A 506 123.35 -13.00 13.85
N THR A 507 122.72 -13.17 15.02
CA THR A 507 123.05 -14.22 16.02
C THR A 507 122.35 -13.94 17.38
N LEU A 508 121.59 -14.96 17.81
CA LEU A 508 121.29 -15.46 19.17
C LEU A 508 121.09 -14.49 20.36
N GLY A 509 119.87 -14.53 20.90
CA GLY A 509 119.58 -14.14 22.28
C GLY A 509 118.11 -13.79 22.46
N ALA A 510 117.45 -14.39 23.44
CA ALA A 510 116.05 -14.13 23.75
C ALA A 510 115.78 -12.63 23.94
N ASP A 511 115.01 -12.04 23.04
CA ASP A 511 114.25 -10.82 23.31
C ASP A 511 113.15 -10.64 22.26
N TRP A 512 111.98 -10.21 22.71
CA TRP A 512 110.86 -9.86 21.84
C TRP A 512 111.21 -8.59 21.06
N VAL A 513 111.96 -8.73 19.96
CA VAL A 513 112.30 -7.59 19.10
C VAL A 513 111.05 -7.19 18.32
N VAL A 514 110.37 -6.15 18.79
CA VAL A 514 109.30 -5.46 18.07
C VAL A 514 109.90 -4.87 16.79
N ARG A 515 109.78 -5.59 15.68
CA ARG A 515 110.23 -5.12 14.36
C ARG A 515 109.27 -4.03 13.86
N GLY A 516 109.58 -2.77 14.16
CA GLY A 516 108.74 -1.61 13.81
C GLY A 516 108.39 -1.49 12.32
N GLY A 517 109.21 -2.05 11.42
CA GLY A 517 108.93 -2.10 9.99
C GLY A 517 107.71 -2.95 9.62
N GLY A 518 107.53 -4.10 10.27
CA GLY A 518 106.39 -5.00 10.02
C GLY A 518 105.06 -4.43 10.53
N ILE A 519 105.10 -3.79 11.70
CA ILE A 519 103.93 -3.12 12.30
C ILE A 519 103.51 -1.91 11.46
N ARG A 520 104.46 -1.16 10.89
CA ARG A 520 104.17 -0.02 10.02
C ARG A 520 103.54 -0.44 8.70
N LEU A 521 103.98 -1.56 8.10
CA LEU A 521 103.39 -2.13 6.89
C LEU A 521 101.98 -2.69 7.15
N PHE A 522 101.80 -3.41 8.26
CA PHE A 522 100.50 -3.92 8.71
C PHE A 522 99.49 -2.78 8.88
N LEU A 523 99.85 -1.72 9.62
CA LEU A 523 98.99 -0.55 9.81
C LEU A 523 98.72 0.21 8.51
N SER A 524 99.73 0.34 7.63
CA SER A 524 99.60 1.05 6.36
C SER A 524 98.65 0.37 5.36
N ILE A 525 98.47 -0.94 5.44
CA ILE A 525 97.55 -1.69 4.55
C ILE A 525 96.19 -1.90 5.22
N CYS A 526 96.18 -2.17 6.54
CA CYS A 526 94.96 -2.44 7.30
C CYS A 526 94.04 -1.22 7.40
N LEU A 527 94.58 -0.04 7.75
CA LEU A 527 93.77 1.18 7.89
C LEU A 527 93.01 1.59 6.62
N PRO A 528 93.62 1.66 5.42
CA PRO A 528 92.89 2.00 4.21
C PRO A 528 91.87 0.92 3.81
N LEU A 529 92.15 -0.35 4.07
CA LEU A 529 91.22 -1.44 3.78
C LEU A 529 89.97 -1.37 4.68
N THR A 530 90.15 -1.09 5.98
CA THR A 530 89.05 -0.84 6.93
C THR A 530 88.27 0.43 6.58
N ALA A 531 88.94 1.49 6.12
CA ALA A 531 88.28 2.69 5.65
C ALA A 531 87.43 2.43 4.39
N ALA A 532 87.92 1.59 3.47
CA ALA A 532 87.19 1.22 2.26
C ALA A 532 85.94 0.38 2.57
N THR A 533 86.03 -0.63 3.45
CA THR A 533 84.87 -1.46 3.83
C THR A 533 83.80 -0.65 4.56
N LEU A 534 84.18 0.24 5.49
CA LEU A 534 83.25 1.14 6.16
C LEU A 534 82.60 2.15 5.19
N SER A 535 83.37 2.66 4.22
CA SER A 535 82.86 3.62 3.22
C SER A 535 81.83 2.98 2.28
N ILE A 536 82.08 1.75 1.82
CA ILE A 536 81.15 0.99 0.97
C ILE A 536 79.84 0.70 1.74
N TRP A 537 79.93 0.26 2.99
CA TRP A 537 78.76 0.02 3.83
C TRP A 537 77.98 1.31 4.12
N GLY A 538 78.67 2.40 4.48
CA GLY A 538 78.05 3.70 4.73
C GLY A 538 77.33 4.25 3.51
N ALA A 539 77.90 4.07 2.31
CA ALA A 539 77.27 4.43 1.05
C ALA A 539 76.00 3.59 0.78
N MET A 540 76.07 2.26 0.94
CA MET A 540 74.90 1.38 0.78
C MET A 540 73.80 1.71 1.78
N TYR A 541 74.13 1.95 3.05
CA TYR A 541 73.18 2.33 4.08
C TYR A 541 72.51 3.67 3.78
N ALA A 542 73.27 4.66 3.33
CA ALA A 542 72.74 5.96 2.93
C ALA A 542 71.81 5.87 1.71
N VAL A 543 72.15 5.04 0.72
CA VAL A 543 71.30 4.79 -0.47
C VAL A 543 70.01 4.08 -0.06
N ALA A 544 70.09 3.01 0.74
CA ALA A 544 68.91 2.32 1.27
C ALA A 544 68.00 3.25 2.09
N ARG A 545 68.59 4.09 2.96
CA ARG A 545 67.87 5.08 3.77
C ARG A 545 67.25 6.22 2.93
N ARG A 546 67.87 6.58 1.79
CA ARG A 546 67.30 7.55 0.84
C ARG A 546 66.17 6.93 0.01
N TRP A 547 66.30 5.67 -0.38
CA TRP A 547 65.24 4.91 -1.06
C TRP A 547 64.00 4.71 -0.18
N ALA A 548 64.18 4.34 1.09
CA ALA A 548 63.08 4.22 2.06
C ALA A 548 62.33 5.55 2.28
N ARG A 549 63.06 6.68 2.35
CA ARG A 549 62.49 8.03 2.48
C ARG A 549 61.77 8.54 1.23
N ARG A 550 62.04 7.98 0.05
CA ARG A 550 61.32 8.31 -1.18
C ARG A 550 60.00 7.53 -1.24
N ARG A 551 60.03 6.20 -1.03
CA ARG A 551 58.81 5.37 -0.96
C ARG A 551 57.84 5.80 0.15
N GLY A 552 58.34 6.22 1.32
CA GLY A 552 57.46 6.70 2.40
C GLY A 552 56.66 7.97 2.06
N ARG A 553 57.17 8.82 1.15
CA ARG A 553 56.44 10.02 0.68
C ARG A 553 55.35 9.68 -0.33
N ASP A 554 55.54 8.64 -1.13
CA ASP A 554 54.55 8.19 -2.12
C ASP A 554 53.34 7.50 -1.47
N LEU A 555 53.48 7.03 -0.22
CA LEU A 555 52.45 6.33 0.56
C LEU A 555 51.70 7.21 1.60
N GLY A 556 52.02 8.51 1.69
CA GLY A 556 51.28 9.45 2.56
C GLY A 556 51.38 9.20 4.07
N LEU A 557 52.34 8.37 4.54
CA LEU A 557 52.52 8.10 5.96
C LEU A 557 53.38 9.19 6.63
N PRO A 558 52.97 9.75 7.78
CA PRO A 558 53.77 10.74 8.50
C PRO A 558 55.13 10.14 8.90
N GLY A 559 56.20 10.84 8.54
CA GLY A 559 57.57 10.35 8.68
C GLY A 559 57.96 10.10 10.14
N TYR A 560 58.20 8.83 10.46
CA TYR A 560 58.75 8.39 11.73
C TYR A 560 60.25 8.74 11.82
N ALA A 561 60.56 10.00 12.14
CA ALA A 561 61.82 10.44 12.74
C ALA A 561 61.79 11.97 12.99
N ASP A 562 61.26 12.42 14.14
CA ASP A 562 61.88 13.48 14.94
C ASP A 562 61.30 13.51 16.37
N GLU A 563 61.92 12.78 17.30
CA GLU A 563 61.58 12.83 18.74
C GLU A 563 62.10 14.09 19.45
N ARG A 564 62.49 15.15 18.73
CA ARG A 564 62.85 16.45 19.35
C ARG A 564 61.88 17.59 19.11
N ALA A 565 60.81 17.41 18.33
CA ALA A 565 59.84 18.48 18.07
C ALA A 565 58.55 18.42 18.91
N VAL A 566 58.24 17.29 19.57
CA VAL A 566 56.98 17.15 20.34
C VAL A 566 57.11 17.67 21.79
N ALA A 567 58.33 17.90 22.29
CA ALA A 567 58.56 18.47 23.61
C ALA A 567 58.29 19.99 23.71
N VAL A 568 57.90 20.67 22.62
CA VAL A 568 57.55 22.11 22.62
C VAL A 568 56.04 22.36 22.42
N GLY A 569 55.25 21.35 22.05
CA GLY A 569 53.79 21.49 21.85
C GLY A 569 52.93 21.13 23.07
N LEU A 570 53.47 20.38 24.03
CA LEU A 570 52.74 19.89 25.21
C LEU A 570 52.80 20.83 26.44
N GLY A 571 53.41 22.01 26.30
CA GLY A 571 53.45 23.04 27.34
C GLY A 571 52.29 24.03 27.35
N ALA A 572 51.38 24.00 26.36
CA ALA A 572 50.36 25.06 26.18
C ALA A 572 48.90 24.62 26.39
N ALA A 573 48.60 23.38 26.76
CA ALA A 573 47.21 22.89 26.90
C ALA A 573 46.90 22.23 28.26
N VAL A 574 47.69 22.53 29.30
CA VAL A 574 47.42 22.09 30.69
C VAL A 574 46.95 23.26 31.58
N GLN A 575 46.67 24.43 31.00
CA GLN A 575 46.19 25.61 31.74
C GLN A 575 44.74 25.97 31.41
N ALA A 576 43.83 24.99 31.46
CA ALA A 576 42.38 25.24 31.45
C ALA A 576 41.58 24.05 32.01
N ALA A 577 42.04 23.44 33.11
CA ALA A 577 41.20 22.49 33.86
C ALA A 577 41.65 22.43 35.32
N GLY A 578 41.11 23.34 36.14
CA GLY A 578 41.13 23.25 37.59
C GLY A 578 39.71 23.50 38.10
N GLY A 579 39.02 22.44 38.53
CA GLY A 579 37.86 22.55 39.42
C GLY A 579 38.30 22.84 40.87
N PRO A 580 37.46 22.64 41.91
CA PRO A 580 36.13 22.02 41.93
C PRO A 580 35.09 22.74 42.84
N GLU A 581 33.91 22.14 42.98
CA GLU A 581 33.02 22.08 44.16
C GLU A 581 31.53 22.51 44.01
N SER A 582 30.74 21.76 44.81
CA SER A 582 29.28 21.51 44.88
C SER A 582 28.39 22.73 45.15
N PRO A 583 27.04 22.65 45.02
CA PRO A 583 26.25 22.25 46.20
C PRO A 583 24.90 21.50 45.95
N ARG A 584 24.44 20.80 46.99
CA ARG A 584 23.04 20.37 47.22
C ARG A 584 22.33 21.34 48.19
N GLN A 585 21.03 21.55 47.93
CA GLN A 585 19.91 21.92 48.84
C GLN A 585 19.98 23.25 49.64
N ALA A 586 18.99 24.14 49.42
CA ALA A 586 17.79 24.28 50.26
C ALA A 586 17.04 25.62 50.02
N SER A 587 15.71 25.51 49.96
CA SER A 587 14.62 26.43 50.35
C SER A 587 14.81 27.96 50.44
N GLY A 588 13.81 28.67 49.89
CA GLY A 588 13.13 29.74 50.63
C GLY A 588 12.86 31.05 49.89
N GLY A 589 11.59 31.32 49.61
CA GLY A 589 10.97 32.62 49.92
C GLY A 589 10.90 33.71 48.84
N SER A 590 9.69 33.84 48.26
CA SER A 590 8.92 35.09 47.98
C SER A 590 9.53 36.22 47.11
N VAL A 591 8.82 37.08 46.38
CA VAL A 591 7.44 37.30 45.89
C VAL A 591 7.57 38.57 44.99
N ASN A 592 6.61 38.76 44.07
CA ASN A 592 6.26 40.00 43.35
C ASN A 592 7.12 40.46 42.16
N GLU A 593 6.56 41.05 41.09
CA GLU A 593 5.20 41.20 40.53
C GLU A 593 5.39 41.97 39.21
N LYS A 594 4.50 41.77 38.22
CA LYS A 594 4.16 42.69 37.10
C LYS A 594 5.25 42.93 36.03
N ALA A 595 4.95 43.12 34.75
CA ALA A 595 3.73 43.07 33.94
C ALA A 595 4.14 43.24 32.46
N GLY A 596 3.28 42.80 31.54
CA GLY A 596 2.97 43.57 30.33
C GLY A 596 3.53 43.08 28.98
N ALA A 597 2.58 42.64 28.13
CA ALA A 597 2.43 42.88 26.67
C ALA A 597 3.62 42.58 25.73
N GLY A 598 3.46 42.03 24.54
CA GLY A 598 2.30 41.75 23.69
C GLY A 598 2.81 41.49 22.26
N VAL A 599 2.09 40.66 21.51
CA VAL A 599 1.83 40.71 20.06
C VAL A 599 2.98 41.04 19.10
N ALA A 600 3.32 40.10 18.21
CA ALA A 600 3.33 40.33 16.75
C ALA A 600 3.40 39.02 15.97
N VAL A 601 2.36 38.82 15.17
CA VAL A 601 2.25 37.90 14.01
C VAL A 601 2.78 38.64 12.76
N VAL A 602 2.98 37.90 11.67
CA VAL A 602 3.35 38.25 10.28
C VAL A 602 4.84 38.01 10.02
N GLY A 603 5.29 37.17 9.08
CA GLY A 603 4.64 36.57 7.92
C GLY A 603 5.46 36.94 6.67
N VAL A 604 6.02 35.93 5.99
CA VAL A 604 6.20 35.82 4.53
C VAL A 604 6.11 34.34 4.19
#